data_AF-A0A2T2S120-F1
#
_entry.id   AF-A0A2T2S120-F1
#
_cell.length_a   1.000
_cell.length_b   1.000
_cell.length_c   1.000
_cell.angle_alpha   90.00
_cell.angle_beta   90.00
_cell.angle_gamma   90.00
#
_symmetry.space_group_name_H-M   'P 1'
#
loop_
_entity.id
_entity.type
_entity.pdbx_description
1 polymer ?
#
loop_
_entity_poly.entity_id
_entity_poly.type
_entity_poly.pdbx_seq_one_letter_code
_entity_poly.pdbx_strand_id
1 'polypeptide(L)'
;MLCAVPLQANESSLGRVYVAQNIHQDYAMFLGLIRNLGVASVVALAVTLAAVAWYVRHSLRPLQRMSQLTEAMSLERLGQAQLQLQDAPSEVRRLAQTLDALLVRLFESCEQQQQFASNISHELRTPLTLVSGYLQSTLRRGRNLSANQQEALEIAASETERAVQLLHDLSVLARADSGRLHLEIESIELN
;
A
#
# COMPACT_ATOMS: atom_id res chain seq x y z
N MET A 1 13.68 -67.56 -18.03
CA MET A 1 12.78 -68.64 -18.50
C MET A 1 13.63 -69.73 -19.14
N LEU A 2 13.31 -71.01 -18.91
CA LEU A 2 14.03 -72.15 -19.50
C LEU A 2 13.37 -72.53 -20.83
N CYS A 3 13.98 -72.17 -21.95
CA CYS A 3 13.59 -72.71 -23.25
C CYS A 3 14.44 -73.95 -23.53
N ALA A 4 13.80 -75.12 -23.60
CA ALA A 4 14.46 -76.36 -23.97
C ALA A 4 14.15 -76.65 -25.44
N VAL A 5 15.19 -76.76 -26.28
CA VAL A 5 15.06 -77.17 -27.67
C VAL A 5 15.56 -78.62 -27.78
N PRO A 6 14.74 -79.57 -28.27
CA PRO A 6 15.21 -80.93 -28.49
C PRO A 6 16.10 -80.98 -29.74
N LEU A 7 17.30 -81.53 -29.61
CA LEU A 7 18.17 -81.83 -30.74
C LEU A 7 17.84 -83.22 -31.27
N GLN A 8 17.35 -83.30 -32.51
CA GLN A 8 17.10 -84.56 -33.21
C GLN A 8 18.14 -84.75 -34.31
N ALA A 9 18.90 -85.85 -34.24
CA ALA A 9 19.70 -86.36 -35.34
C ALA A 9 19.45 -87.87 -35.44
N ASN A 10 18.93 -88.29 -36.59
CA ASN A 10 18.73 -89.70 -36.98
C ASN A 10 17.95 -90.56 -35.96
N GLU A 11 16.63 -90.33 -35.88
CA GLU A 11 15.59 -91.17 -35.25
C GLU A 11 15.84 -91.72 -33.82
N SER A 12 16.83 -91.21 -33.09
CA SER A 12 17.11 -91.59 -31.69
C SER A 12 17.30 -90.34 -30.84
N SER A 13 16.41 -90.14 -29.85
CA SER A 13 16.45 -88.98 -28.93
C SER A 13 17.64 -89.08 -27.99
N LEU A 14 18.71 -88.34 -28.28
CA LEU A 14 20.01 -88.43 -27.56
C LEU A 14 20.18 -87.43 -26.40
N GLY A 15 19.18 -86.59 -26.08
CA GLY A 15 19.19 -85.79 -24.85
C GLY A 15 18.54 -84.40 -24.98
N ARG A 16 18.34 -83.72 -23.84
CA ARG A 16 17.80 -82.35 -23.76
C ARG A 16 18.88 -81.38 -23.30
N VAL A 17 19.10 -80.31 -24.07
CA VAL A 17 20.00 -79.20 -23.69
C VAL A 17 19.16 -78.12 -22.99
N TYR A 18 19.57 -77.75 -21.78
CA TYR A 18 18.95 -76.65 -21.02
C TYR A 18 19.86 -75.43 -21.11
N VAL A 19 19.38 -74.37 -21.77
CA VAL A 19 20.07 -73.08 -21.79
C VAL A 19 19.56 -72.26 -20.61
N ALA A 20 20.38 -72.15 -19.57
CA ALA A 20 20.14 -71.21 -18.47
C ALA A 20 20.72 -69.85 -18.87
N GLN A 21 19.88 -68.93 -19.34
CA GLN A 21 20.30 -67.53 -19.47
C GLN A 21 20.50 -66.94 -18.08
N ASN A 22 21.68 -66.36 -17.85
CA ASN A 22 22.09 -65.76 -16.58
C ASN A 22 21.25 -64.51 -16.30
N ILE A 23 20.22 -64.67 -15.47
CA ILE A 23 19.28 -63.62 -15.02
C ILE A 23 19.96 -62.53 -14.16
N HIS A 24 21.22 -62.72 -13.78
CA HIS A 24 21.95 -61.81 -12.89
C HIS A 24 22.33 -60.45 -13.52
N GLN A 25 22.48 -60.40 -14.85
CA GLN A 25 22.95 -59.19 -15.55
C GLN A 25 21.83 -58.15 -15.73
N ASP A 26 20.58 -58.59 -15.77
CA ASP A 26 19.40 -57.73 -15.93
C ASP A 26 19.09 -56.92 -14.66
N TYR A 27 19.37 -57.47 -13.47
CA TYR A 27 19.12 -56.77 -12.20
C TYR A 27 20.03 -55.57 -11.99
N ALA A 28 21.29 -55.63 -12.39
CA ALA A 28 22.22 -54.50 -12.25
C ALA A 28 21.81 -53.32 -13.14
N MET A 29 21.31 -53.61 -14.35
CA MET A 29 20.76 -52.60 -15.25
C MET A 29 19.47 -52.00 -14.70
N PHE A 30 18.58 -52.84 -14.16
CA PHE A 30 17.31 -52.42 -13.56
C PHE A 30 17.51 -51.52 -12.31
N LEU A 31 18.42 -51.88 -11.41
CA LEU A 31 18.77 -51.05 -10.25
C LEU A 31 19.42 -49.72 -10.67
N GLY A 32 20.24 -49.72 -11.72
CA GLY A 32 20.81 -48.50 -12.29
C GLY A 32 19.75 -47.54 -12.82
N LEU A 33 18.74 -48.07 -13.53
CA LEU A 33 17.60 -47.29 -14.03
C LEU A 33 16.76 -46.72 -12.88
N ILE A 34 16.44 -47.51 -11.85
CA ILE A 34 15.68 -47.04 -10.68
C ILE A 34 16.45 -45.93 -9.94
N ARG A 35 17.77 -46.09 -9.75
CA ARG A 35 18.61 -45.08 -9.09
C ARG A 35 18.62 -43.78 -9.89
N ASN A 36 18.83 -43.84 -11.20
CA ASN A 36 18.86 -42.65 -12.05
C ASN A 36 17.50 -41.96 -12.08
N LEU A 37 16.40 -42.71 -12.14
CA LEU A 37 15.05 -42.17 -12.09
C LEU A 37 14.75 -41.51 -10.74
N GLY A 38 15.20 -42.14 -9.64
CA GLY A 38 15.10 -41.58 -8.29
C GLY A 38 15.87 -40.27 -8.14
N VAL A 39 17.12 -40.22 -8.59
CA VAL A 39 17.93 -38.99 -8.58
C VAL A 39 17.29 -37.91 -9.45
N ALA A 40 16.82 -38.25 -10.65
CA ALA A 40 16.15 -37.30 -11.54
C ALA A 40 14.89 -36.71 -10.89
N SER A 41 14.11 -37.54 -10.19
CA SER A 41 12.89 -37.10 -9.50
C SER A 41 13.20 -36.16 -8.34
N VAL A 42 14.21 -36.48 -7.52
CA VAL A 42 14.66 -35.63 -6.41
C VAL A 42 15.20 -34.30 -6.92
N VAL A 43 16.01 -34.31 -7.99
CA VAL A 43 16.53 -33.09 -8.61
C VAL A 43 15.41 -32.24 -9.17
N ALA A 44 14.45 -32.85 -9.88
CA ALA A 44 13.29 -32.13 -10.42
C ALA A 44 12.46 -31.46 -9.31
N LEU A 45 12.22 -32.17 -8.19
CA LEU A 45 11.51 -31.63 -7.04
C LEU A 45 12.28 -30.48 -6.37
N ALA A 46 13.60 -30.63 -6.21
CA ALA A 46 14.44 -29.57 -5.64
C ALA A 46 14.43 -28.31 -6.51
N VAL A 47 14.51 -28.46 -7.83
CA VAL A 47 14.48 -27.35 -8.78
C VAL A 47 13.12 -26.65 -8.77
N THR A 48 12.01 -27.38 -8.75
CA THR A 48 10.66 -26.76 -8.69
C THR A 48 10.45 -26.01 -7.37
N LEU A 49 10.86 -26.58 -6.23
CA LEU A 49 10.79 -25.90 -4.94
C LEU A 49 11.65 -24.63 -4.90
N ALA A 50 12.88 -24.70 -5.44
CA ALA A 50 13.76 -23.54 -5.52
C ALA A 50 13.19 -22.44 -6.43
N ALA A 51 12.64 -22.81 -7.58
CA ALA A 51 12.00 -21.88 -8.51
C ALA A 51 10.76 -21.20 -7.89
N VAL A 52 9.91 -21.97 -7.20
CA VAL A 52 8.74 -21.42 -6.49
C VAL A 52 9.18 -20.49 -5.36
N ALA A 53 10.15 -20.89 -4.55
CA ALA A 53 10.65 -20.06 -3.46
C ALA A 53 11.28 -18.75 -3.97
N TRP A 54 12.01 -18.81 -5.08
CA TRP A 54 12.57 -17.63 -5.74
C TRP A 54 11.47 -16.71 -6.28
N TYR A 55 10.46 -17.28 -6.97
CA TYR A 55 9.32 -16.54 -7.51
C TYR A 55 8.51 -15.83 -6.43
N VAL A 56 8.20 -16.53 -5.33
CA VAL A 56 7.46 -15.97 -4.19
C VAL A 56 8.25 -14.82 -3.53
N ARG A 57 9.56 -15.00 -3.30
CA ARG A 57 10.42 -13.95 -2.74
C ARG A 57 10.52 -12.72 -3.65
N HIS A 58 10.58 -12.93 -4.96
CA HIS A 58 10.62 -11.84 -5.93
C HIS A 58 9.28 -11.10 -6.00
N SER A 59 8.16 -11.83 -5.99
CA SER A 59 6.82 -11.29 -6.08
C SER A 59 6.33 -10.56 -4.83
N LEU A 60 6.89 -10.85 -3.65
CA LEU A 60 6.50 -10.22 -2.38
C LEU A 60 7.40 -9.01 -2.01
N ARG A 61 8.56 -8.85 -2.64
CA ARG A 61 9.41 -7.66 -2.49
C ARG A 61 8.71 -6.31 -2.75
N PRO A 62 7.78 -6.18 -3.73
CA PRO A 62 7.06 -4.94 -3.97
C PRO A 62 6.18 -4.52 -2.78
N LEU A 63 5.60 -5.47 -2.05
CA LEU A 63 4.75 -5.17 -0.88
C LEU A 63 5.54 -4.49 0.24
N GLN A 64 6.81 -4.88 0.42
CA GLN A 64 7.70 -4.24 1.40
C GLN A 64 8.05 -2.80 1.02
N ARG A 65 8.12 -2.49 -0.29
CA ARG A 65 8.33 -1.12 -0.78
C ARG A 65 7.07 -0.25 -0.63
N MET A 66 5.89 -0.83 -0.77
CA MET A 66 4.62 -0.12 -0.55
C MET A 66 4.44 0.28 0.92
N SER A 67 4.83 -0.58 1.86
CA SER A 67 4.83 -0.27 3.30
C SER A 67 5.74 0.91 3.67
N GLN A 68 6.83 1.12 2.93
CA GLN A 68 7.78 2.21 3.17
C GLN A 68 7.31 3.56 2.56
N LEU A 69 6.45 3.52 1.54
CA LEU A 69 5.89 4.73 0.93
C LEU A 69 4.78 5.37 1.78
N THR A 70 4.13 4.59 2.65
CA THR A 70 3.18 5.12 3.65
C THR A 70 3.86 5.89 4.78
N GLU A 71 5.16 5.71 5.01
CA GLU A 71 5.89 6.36 6.11
C GLU A 71 6.61 7.65 5.71
N ALA A 72 6.78 7.96 4.41
CA ALA A 72 7.79 8.94 4.02
C ALA A 72 7.40 10.05 3.03
N MET A 73 6.21 10.10 2.41
CA MET A 73 5.91 11.19 1.45
C MET A 73 4.41 11.48 1.36
N SER A 74 3.89 12.54 1.98
CA SER A 74 3.92 13.93 1.51
C SER A 74 3.57 14.05 0.02
N LEU A 75 2.31 14.42 -0.24
CA LEU A 75 1.61 15.00 -1.41
C LEU A 75 2.32 15.09 -2.80
N GLU A 76 3.63 15.27 -2.84
CA GLU A 76 4.40 15.67 -4.02
C GLU A 76 4.90 14.49 -4.87
N ARG A 77 4.93 13.26 -4.31
CA ARG A 77 5.56 12.10 -4.99
C ARG A 77 4.63 11.00 -5.46
N LEU A 78 3.34 11.06 -5.15
CA LEU A 78 2.35 10.08 -5.63
C LEU A 78 2.19 10.11 -7.16
N GLY A 79 2.49 11.24 -7.80
CA GLY A 79 2.50 11.35 -9.27
C GLY A 79 3.72 10.75 -9.96
N GLN A 80 4.87 10.65 -9.27
CA GLN A 80 6.14 10.16 -9.85
C GLN A 80 6.50 8.74 -9.41
N ALA A 81 6.01 8.30 -8.25
CA ALA A 81 6.09 6.92 -7.81
C ALA A 81 4.92 6.12 -8.38
N GLN A 82 4.75 6.13 -9.71
CA GLN A 82 4.06 5.03 -10.37
C GLN A 82 4.86 3.78 -10.03
N LEU A 83 4.38 3.05 -9.04
CA LEU A 83 4.89 1.79 -8.57
C LEU A 83 5.09 0.91 -9.81
N GLN A 84 6.35 0.82 -10.29
CA GLN A 84 6.71 0.06 -11.47
C GLN A 84 6.59 -1.44 -11.16
N LEU A 85 5.36 -1.94 -11.06
CA LEU A 85 4.99 -3.36 -10.89
C LEU A 85 4.95 -4.08 -12.24
N GLN A 86 5.89 -3.75 -13.13
CA GLN A 86 5.97 -4.34 -14.46
C GLN A 86 6.15 -5.87 -14.34
N ASP A 87 6.94 -6.33 -13.37
CA ASP A 87 7.26 -7.74 -13.16
C ASP A 87 6.42 -8.47 -12.09
N ALA A 88 5.39 -7.83 -11.53
CA ALA A 88 4.56 -8.45 -10.48
C ALA A 88 3.39 -9.28 -11.08
N PRO A 89 2.93 -10.34 -10.40
CA PRO A 89 1.72 -11.08 -10.79
C PRO A 89 0.51 -10.15 -10.92
N SER A 90 -0.42 -10.50 -11.81
CA SER A 90 -1.62 -9.71 -12.10
C SER A 90 -2.45 -9.38 -10.86
N GLU A 91 -2.50 -10.28 -9.89
CA GLU A 91 -3.23 -10.14 -8.64
C GLU A 91 -2.61 -9.05 -7.76
N VAL A 92 -1.28 -9.06 -7.64
CA VAL A 92 -0.53 -8.07 -6.86
C VAL A 92 -0.62 -6.70 -7.52
N ARG A 93 -0.54 -6.65 -8.86
CA ARG A 93 -0.71 -5.42 -9.63
C ARG A 93 -2.11 -4.83 -9.45
N ARG A 94 -3.15 -5.66 -9.49
CA ARG A 94 -4.54 -5.21 -9.30
C ARG A 94 -4.79 -4.66 -7.90
N LEU A 95 -4.23 -5.31 -6.88
CA LEU A 95 -4.29 -4.82 -5.51
C LEU A 95 -3.57 -3.48 -5.36
N ALA A 96 -2.36 -3.36 -5.93
CA ALA A 96 -1.60 -2.11 -5.87
C ALA A 96 -2.35 -0.95 -6.54
N GLN A 97 -2.90 -1.17 -7.73
CA GLN A 97 -3.73 -0.17 -8.43
C GLN A 97 -4.96 0.24 -7.63
N THR A 98 -5.59 -0.72 -6.94
CA THR A 98 -6.76 -0.42 -6.10
C THR A 98 -6.37 0.40 -4.88
N LEU A 99 -5.26 0.06 -4.22
CA LEU A 99 -4.74 0.84 -3.10
C LEU A 99 -4.34 2.25 -3.52
N ASP A 100 -3.62 2.39 -4.64
CA ASP A 100 -3.23 3.69 -5.18
C ASP A 100 -4.47 4.55 -5.47
N ALA A 101 -5.50 3.97 -6.10
CA ALA A 101 -6.75 4.68 -6.36
C ALA A 101 -7.47 5.12 -5.08
N LEU A 102 -7.45 4.29 -4.03
CA LEU A 102 -8.01 4.64 -2.72
C LEU A 102 -7.22 5.77 -2.04
N LEU A 103 -5.89 5.71 -2.10
CA LEU A 103 -5.01 6.76 -1.57
C LEU A 103 -5.27 8.09 -2.27
N VAL A 104 -5.29 8.11 -3.61
CA VAL A 104 -5.59 9.32 -4.39
C VAL A 104 -6.93 9.94 -3.96
N ARG A 105 -7.99 9.13 -3.84
CA ARG A 105 -9.30 9.62 -3.40
C ARG A 105 -9.28 10.17 -1.97
N LEU A 106 -8.53 9.54 -1.07
CA LEU A 106 -8.37 10.01 0.31
C LEU A 106 -7.67 11.38 0.33
N PHE A 107 -6.59 11.53 -0.43
CA PHE A 107 -5.87 12.80 -0.54
C PHE A 107 -6.74 13.90 -1.14
N GLU A 108 -7.43 13.63 -2.26
CA GLU A 108 -8.37 14.58 -2.86
C GLU A 108 -9.46 15.04 -1.88
N SER A 109 -10.03 14.10 -1.12
CA SER A 109 -11.04 14.40 -0.10
C SER A 109 -10.47 15.28 1.03
N CYS A 110 -9.26 14.97 1.50
CA CYS A 110 -8.59 15.75 2.55
C CYS A 110 -8.29 17.18 2.09
N GLU A 111 -7.73 17.34 0.89
CA GLU A 111 -7.49 18.65 0.25
C GLU A 111 -8.78 19.46 0.11
N GLN A 112 -9.87 18.84 -0.34
CA GLN A 112 -11.18 19.50 -0.45
C GLN A 112 -11.71 19.97 0.90
N GLN A 113 -11.60 19.15 1.95
CA GLN A 113 -12.03 19.53 3.31
C GLN A 113 -11.22 20.71 3.85
N GLN A 114 -9.90 20.72 3.65
CA GLN A 114 -9.04 21.82 4.08
C GLN A 114 -9.36 23.11 3.32
N GLN A 115 -9.53 23.04 2.00
CA GLN A 115 -9.90 24.20 1.18
C GLN A 115 -11.28 24.75 1.57
N PHE A 116 -12.24 23.87 1.81
CA PHE A 116 -13.57 24.23 2.29
C PHE A 116 -13.51 24.95 3.66
N ALA A 117 -12.77 24.40 4.63
CA ALA A 117 -12.61 25.01 5.94
C ALA A 117 -11.95 26.40 5.85
N SER A 118 -10.89 26.54 5.04
CA SER A 118 -10.21 27.81 4.83
C SER A 118 -11.15 28.85 4.21
N ASN A 119 -11.85 28.49 3.13
CA ASN A 119 -12.78 29.39 2.44
C ASN A 119 -13.92 29.84 3.35
N ILE A 120 -14.56 28.92 4.08
CA ILE A 120 -15.64 29.26 5.01
C ILE A 120 -15.14 30.18 6.12
N SER A 121 -13.98 29.91 6.70
CA SER A 121 -13.40 30.79 7.71
C SER A 121 -13.20 32.22 7.20
N HIS A 122 -12.76 32.38 5.95
CA HIS A 122 -12.60 33.70 5.33
C HIS A 122 -13.95 34.38 5.04
N GLU A 123 -14.92 33.65 4.49
CA GLU A 123 -16.25 34.19 4.17
C GLU A 123 -17.05 34.56 5.42
N LEU A 124 -16.91 33.82 6.53
CA LEU A 124 -17.60 34.10 7.79
C LEU A 124 -16.91 35.18 8.63
N ARG A 125 -15.59 35.38 8.49
CA ARG A 125 -14.87 36.43 9.22
C ARG A 125 -15.44 37.81 8.92
N THR A 126 -15.63 38.13 7.64
CA THR A 126 -16.11 39.44 7.19
C THR A 126 -17.47 39.85 7.81
N PRO A 127 -18.54 39.04 7.71
CA PRO A 127 -19.82 39.37 8.32
C PRO A 127 -19.77 39.39 9.85
N LEU A 128 -18.98 38.52 10.50
CA LEU A 128 -18.83 38.56 11.96
C LEU A 128 -18.06 39.79 12.45
N THR A 129 -17.04 40.25 11.72
CA THR A 129 -16.35 41.50 12.01
C THR A 129 -17.30 42.70 11.88
N LEU A 130 -18.19 42.70 10.88
CA LEU A 130 -19.23 43.72 10.76
C LEU A 130 -20.18 43.70 11.96
N VAL A 131 -20.69 42.54 12.35
CA VAL A 131 -21.56 42.39 13.54
C VAL A 131 -20.86 42.89 14.79
N SER A 132 -19.62 42.48 15.03
CA SER A 132 -18.82 42.96 16.18
C SER A 132 -18.66 44.49 16.15
N GLY A 133 -18.36 45.06 14.99
CA GLY A 133 -18.27 46.52 14.81
C GLY A 133 -19.58 47.24 15.14
N TYR A 134 -20.74 46.70 14.76
CA TYR A 134 -22.04 47.25 15.11
C TYR A 134 -22.34 47.13 16.61
N LEU A 135 -22.03 46.00 17.24
CA LEU A 135 -22.21 45.79 18.68
C LEU A 135 -21.35 46.78 19.49
N GLN A 136 -20.05 46.85 19.21
CA GLN A 136 -19.12 47.79 19.85
C GLN A 136 -19.52 49.26 19.62
N SER A 137 -19.96 49.58 18.40
CA SER A 137 -20.47 50.91 18.07
C SER A 137 -21.70 51.28 18.91
N THR A 138 -22.63 50.33 19.07
CA THR A 138 -23.88 50.54 19.80
C THR A 138 -23.61 50.71 21.29
N LEU A 139 -22.71 49.89 21.86
CA LEU A 139 -22.22 50.05 23.22
C LEU A 139 -21.56 51.42 23.45
N ARG A 140 -20.74 51.89 22.50
CA ARG A 140 -20.03 53.18 22.65
C ARG A 140 -20.91 54.42 22.47
N ARG A 141 -21.94 54.33 21.62
CA ARG A 141 -22.76 55.49 21.21
C ARG A 141 -24.18 55.49 21.79
N GLY A 142 -24.64 54.36 22.32
CA GLY A 142 -25.98 54.21 22.90
C GLY A 142 -26.12 54.99 24.20
N ARG A 143 -26.93 56.05 24.18
CA ARG A 143 -27.18 56.89 25.37
C ARG A 143 -28.40 56.47 26.19
N ASN A 144 -29.25 55.59 25.65
CA ASN A 144 -30.54 55.19 26.24
C ASN A 144 -30.65 53.67 26.43
N LEU A 145 -29.54 52.97 26.65
CA LEU A 145 -29.53 51.53 26.92
C LEU A 145 -29.86 51.27 28.40
N SER A 146 -30.75 50.31 28.68
CA SER A 146 -30.91 49.81 30.05
C SER A 146 -29.70 48.96 30.46
N ALA A 147 -29.49 48.77 31.76
CA ALA A 147 -28.40 47.94 32.28
C ALA A 147 -28.41 46.51 31.66
N ASN A 148 -29.59 45.88 31.58
CA ASN A 148 -29.74 44.56 30.99
C ASN A 148 -29.46 44.55 29.48
N GLN A 149 -29.79 45.62 28.75
CA GLN A 149 -29.47 45.73 27.32
C GLN A 149 -27.97 45.89 27.08
N GLN A 150 -27.30 46.66 27.95
CA GLN A 150 -25.86 46.84 27.88
C GLN A 150 -25.13 45.53 28.17
N GLU A 151 -25.51 44.80 29.21
CA GLU A 151 -24.96 43.48 29.54
C GLU A 151 -25.15 42.48 28.38
N ALA A 152 -26.35 42.42 27.79
CA ALA A 152 -26.62 41.54 26.65
C ALA A 152 -25.76 41.89 25.42
N LEU A 153 -25.53 43.18 25.15
CA LEU A 153 -24.67 43.64 24.06
C LEU A 153 -23.19 43.33 24.33
N GLU A 154 -22.73 43.44 25.57
CA GLU A 154 -21.36 43.09 25.97
C GLU A 154 -21.10 41.59 25.79
N ILE A 155 -22.04 40.73 26.22
CA ILE A 155 -21.98 39.28 25.99
C ILE A 155 -21.98 38.96 24.49
N ALA A 156 -22.87 39.57 23.71
CA ALA A 156 -22.92 39.36 22.27
C ALA A 156 -21.61 39.78 21.58
N ALA A 157 -21.00 40.90 22.02
CA ALA A 157 -19.74 41.36 21.48
C ALA A 157 -18.60 40.37 21.79
N SER A 158 -18.50 39.89 23.05
CA SER A 158 -17.47 38.93 23.44
C SER A 158 -17.60 37.59 22.72
N GLU A 159 -18.83 37.08 22.56
CA GLU A 159 -19.06 35.83 21.83
C GLU A 159 -18.78 35.96 20.32
N THR A 160 -19.09 37.13 19.74
CA THR A 160 -18.76 37.40 18.32
C THR A 160 -17.24 37.46 18.11
N GLU A 161 -16.51 38.11 19.02
CA GLU A 161 -15.05 38.17 18.98
C GLU A 161 -14.42 36.79 19.14
N ARG A 162 -14.94 35.98 20.07
CA ARG A 162 -14.53 34.58 20.25
C ARG A 162 -14.77 33.75 18.98
N ALA A 163 -15.90 33.92 18.32
CA ALA A 163 -16.20 33.23 17.06
C ALA A 163 -15.22 33.62 15.94
N VAL A 164 -14.86 34.91 15.84
CA VAL A 164 -13.85 35.39 14.88
C VAL A 164 -12.48 34.73 15.14
N GLN A 165 -12.08 34.62 16.41
CA GLN A 165 -10.82 33.98 16.79
C GLN A 165 -10.82 32.48 16.44
N LEU A 166 -11.89 31.76 16.73
CA LEU A 166 -12.00 30.33 16.38
C LEU A 166 -11.93 30.08 14.87
N LEU A 167 -12.55 30.95 14.06
CA LEU A 167 -12.44 30.86 12.60
C LEU A 167 -11.03 31.16 12.10
N HIS A 168 -10.30 32.06 12.77
CA HIS A 168 -8.89 32.31 12.48
C HIS A 168 -8.05 31.06 12.76
N ASP A 169 -8.18 30.48 13.95
CA ASP A 169 -7.43 29.30 14.36
C ASP A 169 -7.71 28.10 13.42
N LEU A 170 -8.98 27.90 13.03
CA LEU A 170 -9.37 26.88 12.06
C LEU A 170 -8.70 27.08 10.68
N SER A 171 -8.63 28.33 10.20
CA SER A 171 -7.98 28.64 8.92
C SER A 171 -6.47 28.40 8.98
N VAL A 172 -5.82 28.75 10.10
CA VAL A 172 -4.40 28.50 10.32
C VAL A 172 -4.12 26.99 10.33
N LEU A 173 -4.93 26.21 11.05
CA LEU A 173 -4.82 24.74 11.07
C LEU A 173 -4.98 24.13 9.68
N ALA A 174 -6.02 24.52 8.93
CA ALA A 174 -6.26 24.03 7.57
C ALA A 174 -5.09 24.36 6.61
N ARG A 175 -4.40 25.49 6.81
CA ARG A 175 -3.20 25.88 6.02
C ARG A 175 -1.93 25.17 6.47
N ALA A 176 -1.81 24.84 7.75
CA ALA A 176 -0.70 24.06 8.29
C ALA A 176 -0.73 22.62 7.77
N ASP A 177 -1.90 21.98 7.79
CA ASP A 177 -2.08 20.58 7.35
C ASP A 177 -1.88 20.37 5.85
N SER A 178 -2.06 21.42 5.02
CA SER A 178 -1.80 21.35 3.57
C SER A 178 -0.32 21.56 3.20
N GLY A 179 0.56 21.83 4.16
CA GLY A 179 1.94 22.24 3.88
C GLY A 179 2.04 23.61 3.18
N ARG A 180 0.94 24.38 3.13
CA ARG A 180 0.86 25.71 2.50
C ARG A 180 1.19 26.85 3.48
N LEU A 181 1.74 26.53 4.65
CA LEU A 181 2.23 27.53 5.59
C LEU A 181 3.55 28.11 5.06
N HIS A 182 3.45 29.16 4.25
CA HIS A 182 4.61 29.92 3.79
C HIS A 182 5.13 30.74 4.98
N LEU A 183 6.16 30.24 5.65
CA LEU A 183 6.89 30.97 6.66
C LEU A 183 7.85 31.93 5.94
N GLU A 184 7.51 33.21 5.88
CA GLU A 184 8.48 34.24 5.49
C GLU A 184 9.46 34.42 6.66
N ILE A 185 10.60 33.77 6.53
CA ILE A 185 11.71 33.92 7.48
C ILE A 185 12.45 35.19 7.09
N GLU A 186 12.16 36.28 7.78
CA GLU A 186 12.92 37.52 7.66
C GLU A 186 14.03 37.54 8.72
N SER A 187 15.26 37.81 8.30
CA SER A 187 16.41 37.93 9.21
C SER A 187 16.31 39.25 9.98
N ILE A 188 15.92 39.18 11.24
CA ILE A 188 15.95 40.32 12.16
C ILE A 188 17.37 40.40 12.74
N GLU A 189 18.10 41.46 12.38
CA GLU A 189 19.35 41.79 13.08
C GLU A 189 19.00 42.31 14.48
N LEU A 190 19.37 41.51 15.48
CA LEU A 190 19.28 41.91 16.88
C LEU A 190 20.44 42.89 17.16
N ASN A 191 20.10 44.17 17.31
CA ASN A 191 21.03 45.26 17.65
C ASN A 191 21.46 45.19 19.12
#